data_AF-A0A3S4DUI2-F1
#
_entry.id   AF-A0A3S4DUI2-F1
#
_cell.length_a   1.000
_cell.length_b   1.000
_cell.length_c   1.000
_cell.angle_alpha   90.00
_cell.angle_beta   90.00
_cell.angle_gamma   90.00
#
_symmetry.space_group_name_H-M   'P 1'
#
loop_
_entity.id
_entity.type
_entity.pdbx_description
1 polymer ?
#
loop_
_entity_poly.entity_id
_entity_poly.type
_entity_poly.pdbx_seq_one_letter_code
_entity_poly.pdbx_strand_id
1 'polypeptide(L)'
;MPVPRWVAQANKNSLNRLTRFIAPWAPGWAVVIHRGRKSGRVFRTPLWAFRRHNGFVIALTYGPDSDWVKNVLAAGGCELDARRRHYQLGNPTIFRDEDATDMPPFIRFMLRRVLKAPEFLRLDVVRELAQTG
;
A
#
# COMPACT_ATOMS: atom_id res chain seq x y z
N MET A 1 12.30 21.98 -13.47
CA MET A 1 12.12 22.73 -12.21
C MET A 1 12.36 21.77 -11.03
N PRO A 2 13.18 22.13 -10.02
CA PRO A 2 13.42 21.25 -8.88
C PRO A 2 12.19 21.21 -7.95
N VAL A 3 11.85 20.01 -7.49
CA VAL A 3 10.62 19.73 -6.74
C VAL A 3 10.65 20.43 -5.35
N PRO A 4 9.54 21.03 -4.88
CA PRO A 4 9.50 21.77 -3.60
C PRO A 4 9.91 20.93 -2.39
N ARG A 5 10.78 21.46 -1.53
CA ARG A 5 11.44 20.76 -0.40
C ARG A 5 10.48 20.09 0.61
N TRP A 6 9.25 20.58 0.75
CA TRP A 6 8.26 19.94 1.62
C TRP A 6 7.75 18.60 1.08
N VAL A 7 7.78 18.41 -0.26
CA VAL A 7 7.51 17.12 -0.91
C VAL A 7 8.64 16.13 -0.58
N ALA A 8 9.88 16.60 -0.49
CA ALA A 8 11.03 15.78 -0.09
C ALA A 8 10.97 15.35 1.39
N GLN A 9 10.41 16.19 2.28
CA GLN A 9 10.28 15.87 3.71
C GLN A 9 9.18 14.82 3.98
N ALA A 10 8.04 14.93 3.30
CA ALA A 10 6.97 13.91 3.37
C ALA A 10 7.40 12.56 2.75
N ASN A 11 8.30 12.59 1.77
CA ASN A 11 8.89 11.38 1.18
C ASN A 11 9.97 10.75 2.08
N LYS A 12 10.77 11.53 2.80
CA LYS A 12 11.96 11.00 3.51
C LYS A 12 11.63 10.08 4.69
N ASN A 13 10.54 10.30 5.42
CA ASN A 13 10.25 9.46 6.61
C ASN A 13 9.56 8.14 6.27
N SER A 14 8.63 8.15 5.33
CA SER A 14 7.91 6.94 4.91
C SER A 14 8.77 6.09 3.97
N LEU A 15 9.43 6.72 3.00
CA LEU A 15 10.14 6.01 1.94
C LEU A 15 11.46 5.40 2.42
N ASN A 16 12.27 6.09 3.25
CA ASN A 16 13.51 5.52 3.80
C ASN A 16 13.31 4.31 4.73
N ARG A 17 12.10 4.16 5.30
CA ARG A 17 11.80 3.08 6.24
C ARG A 17 11.10 1.90 5.54
N LEU A 18 10.27 2.16 4.52
CA LEU A 18 9.73 1.13 3.61
C LEU A 18 10.86 0.47 2.80
N THR A 19 11.76 1.25 2.20
CA THR A 19 12.85 0.69 1.37
C THR A 19 13.82 -0.18 2.17
N ARG A 20 13.96 0.03 3.49
CA ARG A 20 14.84 -0.78 4.34
C ARG A 20 14.38 -2.23 4.49
N PHE A 21 13.08 -2.49 4.39
CA PHE A 21 12.49 -3.84 4.53
C PHE A 21 11.95 -4.41 3.23
N ILE A 22 11.85 -3.57 2.20
CA ILE A 22 11.15 -3.90 0.96
C ILE A 22 12.13 -3.75 -0.21
N ALA A 23 12.67 -4.88 -0.64
CA ALA A 23 13.43 -4.94 -1.88
C ALA A 23 12.46 -4.85 -3.09
N PRO A 24 12.77 -4.07 -4.14
CA PRO A 24 11.92 -3.97 -5.34
C PRO A 24 11.66 -5.31 -6.06
N TRP A 25 12.52 -6.32 -5.85
CA TRP A 25 12.34 -7.67 -6.39
C TRP A 25 11.47 -8.58 -5.50
N ALA A 26 11.14 -8.14 -4.28
CA ALA A 26 10.48 -8.98 -3.29
C ALA A 26 9.07 -9.40 -3.76
N PRO A 27 8.65 -10.64 -3.46
CA PRO A 27 7.29 -11.09 -3.74
C PRO A 27 6.25 -10.16 -3.11
N GLY A 28 5.28 -9.70 -3.90
CA GLY A 28 4.21 -8.81 -3.43
C GLY A 28 4.54 -7.32 -3.52
N TRP A 29 5.66 -6.92 -4.15
CA TRP A 29 5.93 -5.51 -4.45
C TRP A 29 4.78 -4.87 -5.24
N ALA A 30 4.25 -3.77 -4.71
CA ALA A 30 3.26 -2.94 -5.37
C ALA A 30 3.42 -1.46 -5.00
N VAL A 31 2.88 -0.58 -5.84
CA VAL A 31 2.84 0.86 -5.57
C VAL A 31 1.38 1.29 -5.47
N VAL A 32 0.99 1.76 -4.29
CA VAL A 32 -0.32 2.38 -4.09
C VAL A 32 -0.26 3.82 -4.55
N ILE A 33 -1.14 4.18 -5.47
CA ILE A 33 -1.32 5.53 -5.97
C ILE A 33 -2.59 6.09 -5.32
N HIS A 34 -2.44 7.14 -4.53
CA HIS A 34 -3.55 7.77 -3.78
C HIS A 34 -3.52 9.28 -3.90
N ARG A 35 -4.65 9.92 -3.62
CA ARG A 35 -4.78 11.37 -3.63
C ARG A 35 -4.89 11.91 -2.22
N GLY A 36 -4.08 12.91 -1.89
CA GLY A 36 -4.13 13.57 -0.57
C GLY A 36 -5.48 14.22 -0.32
N ARG A 37 -6.19 13.81 0.75
CA ARG A 37 -7.53 14.32 1.07
C ARG A 37 -7.60 15.84 1.29
N LYS A 38 -6.48 16.45 1.72
CA LYS A 38 -6.37 17.90 1.95
C LYS A 38 -5.76 18.66 0.77
N SER A 39 -4.78 18.06 0.10
CA SER A 39 -3.97 18.75 -0.91
C SER A 39 -4.39 18.45 -2.35
N GLY A 40 -5.22 17.42 -2.56
CA GLY A 40 -5.59 16.92 -3.88
C GLY A 40 -4.42 16.36 -4.70
N ARG A 41 -3.20 16.29 -4.14
CA ARG A 41 -2.01 15.83 -4.87
C ARG A 41 -1.97 14.31 -4.96
N VAL A 42 -1.45 13.80 -6.07
CA VAL A 42 -1.21 12.38 -6.26
C VAL A 42 0.09 11.98 -5.58
N PHE A 43 0.04 10.92 -4.80
CA PHE A 43 1.15 10.32 -4.08
C PHE A 43 1.31 8.87 -4.48
N ARG A 44 2.56 8.38 -4.44
CA ARG A 44 2.91 6.99 -4.74
C ARG A 44 3.61 6.39 -3.52
N THR A 45 3.09 5.28 -3.03
CA THR A 45 3.60 4.63 -1.81
C THR A 45 3.95 3.18 -2.13
N PRO A 46 5.26 2.84 -2.20
CA PRO A 46 5.68 1.46 -2.42
C PRO A 46 5.43 0.62 -1.16
N LEU A 47 4.79 -0.52 -1.29
CA LEU A 47 4.47 -1.42 -0.18
C LEU A 47 4.26 -2.87 -0.66
N TRP A 48 3.98 -3.77 0.28
CA TRP A 48 3.59 -5.14 -0.05
C TRP A 48 2.07 -5.26 -0.18
N ALA A 49 1.60 -5.59 -1.38
CA ALA A 49 0.22 -5.92 -1.67
C ALA A 49 0.14 -7.34 -2.23
N PHE A 50 -0.75 -8.14 -1.66
CA PHE A 50 -0.96 -9.52 -2.09
C PHE A 50 -2.36 -9.67 -2.63
N ARG A 51 -2.46 -10.25 -3.83
CA ARG A 51 -3.74 -10.59 -4.45
C ARG A 51 -4.44 -11.66 -3.60
N ARG A 52 -5.69 -11.42 -3.22
CA ARG A 52 -6.54 -12.40 -2.50
C ARG A 52 -7.94 -12.36 -3.10
N HIS A 53 -8.43 -13.50 -3.56
CA HIS A 53 -9.76 -13.60 -4.19
C HIS A 53 -9.95 -12.51 -5.26
N ASN A 54 -10.97 -11.67 -5.13
CA ASN A 54 -11.26 -10.56 -6.04
C ASN A 54 -10.58 -9.23 -5.64
N GLY A 55 -9.77 -9.23 -4.59
CA GLY A 55 -9.15 -8.02 -4.02
C GLY A 55 -7.64 -8.09 -3.82
N PHE A 56 -7.12 -7.07 -3.14
CA PHE A 56 -5.76 -7.01 -2.64
C PHE A 56 -5.80 -6.79 -1.13
N VAL A 57 -4.86 -7.43 -0.45
CA VAL A 57 -4.61 -7.25 0.97
C VAL A 57 -3.24 -6.61 1.13
N ILE A 58 -3.20 -5.51 1.87
CA ILE A 58 -2.01 -4.70 2.13
C ILE A 58 -1.74 -4.72 3.63
N ALA A 59 -0.52 -5.08 4.02
CA ALA A 59 -0.10 -5.02 5.42
C ALA A 59 0.16 -3.57 5.85
N LEU A 60 -0.47 -3.13 6.94
CA LEU A 60 -0.32 -1.77 7.46
C LEU A 60 0.87 -1.69 8.41
N THR A 61 2.08 -1.74 7.85
CA THR A 61 3.34 -1.73 8.62
C THR A 61 3.55 -0.49 9.49
N TYR A 62 2.79 0.59 9.24
CA TYR A 62 2.81 1.85 10.00
C TYR A 62 1.51 2.12 10.74
N GLY A 63 0.63 1.12 10.81
CA GLY A 63 -0.70 1.23 11.36
C GLY A 63 -1.70 1.96 10.43
N PRO A 64 -2.99 1.86 10.76
CA PRO A 64 -4.11 2.42 10.00
C PRO A 64 -4.16 3.94 10.04
N ASP A 65 -3.43 4.55 10.97
CA ASP A 65 -3.39 6.00 11.13
C ASP A 65 -2.48 6.74 10.16
N SER A 66 -1.77 6.00 9.30
CA SER A 66 -0.91 6.58 8.28
C SER A 66 -1.70 7.45 7.31
N ASP A 67 -1.12 8.59 6.90
CA ASP A 67 -1.79 9.53 6.00
C ASP A 67 -2.24 8.89 4.68
N TRP A 68 -1.48 7.95 4.14
CA TRP A 68 -1.87 7.23 2.93
C TRP A 68 -3.14 6.39 3.13
N VAL A 69 -3.27 5.69 4.27
CA VAL A 69 -4.47 4.90 4.60
C VAL A 69 -5.67 5.83 4.73
N LYS A 70 -5.52 6.93 5.48
CA LYS A 70 -6.56 7.94 5.66
C LYS A 70 -7.00 8.56 4.33
N ASN A 71 -6.06 8.77 3.40
CA ASN A 71 -6.38 9.26 2.06
C ASN A 71 -7.17 8.23 1.24
N VAL A 72 -6.75 6.95 1.24
CA VAL A 72 -7.44 5.86 0.54
C VAL A 72 -8.86 5.66 1.08
N LEU A 73 -9.01 5.64 2.40
CA LEU A 73 -10.32 5.57 3.06
C LEU A 73 -11.22 6.74 2.67
N ALA A 74 -10.70 7.97 2.75
CA ALA A 74 -11.46 9.18 2.41
C ALA A 74 -11.86 9.22 0.92
N ALA A 75 -11.05 8.66 0.04
CA ALA A 75 -11.35 8.56 -1.39
C ALA A 75 -12.24 7.36 -1.75
N GLY A 76 -12.48 6.43 -0.81
CA GLY A 76 -13.21 5.18 -1.05
C GLY A 76 -12.45 4.19 -1.95
N GLY A 77 -11.15 4.38 -2.16
CA GLY A 77 -10.36 3.57 -3.09
C GLY A 77 -9.02 4.18 -3.47
N CYS A 78 -8.29 3.47 -4.32
CA CYS A 78 -6.99 3.89 -4.82
C CYS A 78 -6.64 3.18 -6.13
N GLU A 79 -5.53 3.59 -6.73
CA GLU A 79 -4.90 2.88 -7.84
C GLU A 79 -3.76 2.01 -7.29
N LEU A 80 -3.51 0.85 -7.90
CA LEU A 80 -2.44 -0.06 -7.51
C LEU A 80 -1.67 -0.54 -8.72
N ASP A 81 -0.38 -0.25 -8.75
CA ASP A 81 0.57 -0.87 -9.66
C ASP A 81 1.17 -2.12 -9.02
N ALA A 82 0.82 -3.30 -9.52
CA ALA A 82 1.34 -4.57 -9.02
C ALA A 82 1.72 -5.49 -10.18
N ARG A 83 2.93 -6.07 -10.15
CA ARG A 83 3.43 -7.03 -11.17
C ARG A 83 3.25 -6.55 -12.62
N ARG A 84 3.57 -5.28 -12.91
CA ARG A 84 3.37 -4.65 -14.24
C ARG A 84 1.90 -4.62 -14.68
N ARG A 85 0.96 -4.53 -13.75
CA ARG A 85 -0.46 -4.33 -14.03
C ARG A 85 -0.97 -3.20 -13.17
N HIS A 86 -1.90 -2.43 -13.72
CA HIS A 86 -2.48 -1.28 -13.06
C HIS A 86 -3.94 -1.58 -12.73
N TYR A 87 -4.33 -1.43 -11.46
CA TYR A 87 -5.68 -1.75 -11.00
C TYR A 87 -6.32 -0.53 -10.37
N GLN A 88 -7.60 -0.32 -10.67
CA GLN A 88 -8.46 0.52 -9.86
C GLN A 88 -9.06 -0.33 -8.74
N LEU A 89 -8.80 0.09 -7.50
CA LEU A 89 -9.24 -0.54 -6.28
C LEU A 89 -10.27 0.31 -5.56
N GLY A 90 -11.23 -0.33 -4.91
CA GLY A 90 -12.31 0.32 -4.16
C GLY A 90 -12.68 -0.45 -2.89
N ASN A 91 -13.69 0.06 -2.19
CA ASN A 91 -14.23 -0.55 -0.97
C ASN A 91 -13.17 -0.83 0.12
N PRO A 92 -12.37 0.18 0.53
CA PRO A 92 -11.30 -0.01 1.49
C PRO A 92 -11.84 -0.42 2.85
N THR A 93 -11.44 -1.60 3.32
CA THR A 93 -11.84 -2.15 4.62
C THR A 93 -10.60 -2.48 5.42
N ILE A 94 -10.47 -1.88 6.61
CA ILE A 94 -9.42 -2.25 7.56
C ILE A 94 -9.90 -3.45 8.36
N PHE A 95 -9.07 -4.46 8.48
CA PHE A 95 -9.32 -5.60 9.32
C PHE A 95 -8.06 -6.00 10.08
N ARG A 96 -8.25 -6.74 11.17
CA ARG A 96 -7.16 -7.27 11.97
C ARG A 96 -7.04 -8.77 11.72
N ASP A 97 -5.85 -9.22 11.37
CA ASP A 97 -5.51 -10.64 11.19
C ASP A 97 -4.20 -10.91 11.91
N GLU A 98 -4.29 -11.32 13.18
CA GLU A 98 -3.11 -11.59 14.01
C GLU A 98 -2.28 -12.78 13.50
N ASP A 99 -2.90 -13.64 12.69
CA ASP A 99 -2.24 -14.77 12.07
C ASP A 99 -1.62 -14.44 10.72
N ALA A 100 -1.94 -13.29 10.10
CA ALA A 100 -1.54 -12.94 8.74
C ALA A 100 -1.76 -14.13 7.79
N THR A 101 -2.89 -14.81 7.94
CA THR A 101 -3.28 -16.03 7.21
C THR A 101 -3.33 -15.77 5.71
N ASP A 102 -3.56 -14.51 5.35
CA ASP A 102 -3.58 -14.07 3.97
C ASP A 102 -2.20 -13.94 3.30
N MET A 103 -1.10 -14.12 4.05
CA MET A 103 0.26 -13.87 3.58
C MET A 103 1.06 -15.15 3.35
N PRO A 104 2.01 -15.17 2.38
CA PRO A 104 2.92 -16.30 2.20
C PRO A 104 3.72 -16.61 3.49
N PRO A 105 4.10 -17.88 3.75
CA PRO A 105 4.71 -18.29 5.04
C PRO A 105 5.90 -17.45 5.49
N PHE A 106 6.78 -17.06 4.57
CA PHE A 106 7.93 -16.19 4.85
C PHE A 106 7.51 -14.77 5.28
N ILE A 107 6.53 -14.20 4.58
CA ILE A 107 5.98 -12.87 4.88
C ILE A 107 5.20 -12.90 6.19
N ARG A 108 4.43 -13.98 6.44
CA ARG A 108 3.75 -14.25 7.70
C ARG A 108 4.72 -14.25 8.88
N PHE A 109 5.86 -14.93 8.75
CA PHE A 109 6.90 -14.94 9.79
C PHE A 109 7.46 -13.53 10.06
N MET A 110 7.82 -12.81 9.00
CA MET A 110 8.30 -11.41 9.06
C MET A 110 7.29 -10.48 9.75
N LEU A 111 6.02 -10.52 9.34
CA LEU A 111 4.96 -9.67 9.91
C LEU A 111 4.72 -9.96 11.39
N ARG A 112 4.67 -11.25 11.77
CA ARG A 112 4.41 -11.66 13.16
C ARG A 112 5.60 -11.41 14.09
N ARG A 113 6.82 -11.72 13.65
CA ARG A 113 8.02 -11.70 14.51
C ARG A 113 8.75 -10.36 14.49
N VAL A 114 8.70 -9.62 13.38
CA VAL A 114 9.55 -8.43 13.16
C VAL A 114 8.75 -7.13 13.15
N LEU A 115 7.60 -7.10 12.46
CA LEU A 115 6.82 -5.86 12.27
C LEU A 115 5.67 -5.69 13.27
N LYS A 116 5.19 -6.76 13.91
CA LYS A 116 4.03 -6.76 14.85
C LYS A 116 2.84 -5.94 14.31
N ALA A 117 2.55 -6.04 13.02
CA ALA A 117 1.47 -5.32 12.37
C ALA A 117 0.29 -6.27 12.15
N PRO A 118 -0.69 -6.33 13.07
CA PRO A 118 -1.86 -7.19 12.92
C PRO A 118 -2.92 -6.58 12.00
N GLU A 119 -2.73 -5.33 11.56
CA GLU A 119 -3.72 -4.59 10.79
C GLU A 119 -3.42 -4.62 9.30
N PHE A 120 -4.47 -4.88 8.54
CA PHE A 120 -4.44 -5.05 7.10
C PHE A 120 -5.51 -4.17 6.47
N LEU A 121 -5.24 -3.70 5.27
CA LEU A 121 -6.19 -3.03 4.42
C LEU A 121 -6.57 -3.98 3.28
N ARG A 122 -7.85 -4.35 3.22
CA ARG A 122 -8.44 -5.03 2.08
C ARG A 122 -9.05 -4.00 1.15
N LEU A 123 -8.85 -4.21 -0.14
CA LEU A 123 -9.47 -3.46 -1.21
C LEU A 123 -9.96 -4.43 -2.28
N ASP A 124 -11.11 -4.16 -2.88
CA ASP A 124 -11.64 -4.97 -3.97
C ASP A 124 -11.19 -4.39 -5.31
N VAL A 125 -10.91 -5.25 -6.31
CA VAL A 125 -10.64 -4.77 -7.67
C VAL A 125 -11.95 -4.35 -8.30
N VAL A 126 -12.02 -3.06 -8.66
CA VAL A 126 -13.13 -2.51 -9.45
C VAL A 126 -12.90 -2.85 -10.92
N ARG A 127 -11.68 -2.63 -11.42
CA ARG A 127 -11.26 -2.99 -12.78
C ARG A 127 -9.74 -2.96 -12.93
N GLU A 128 -9.23 -3.68 -13.93
CA GLU A 128 -7.87 -3.51 -14.43
C GLU A 128 -7.86 -2.32 -15.41
N LEU A 129 -6.88 -1.43 -15.26
CA LEU A 129 -6.67 -0.28 -16.12
C LEU A 129 -5.67 -0.65 -17.22
N ALA A 130 -5.91 -0.16 -18.44
CA ALA A 130 -4.93 -0.29 -19.51
C ALA A 130 -3.65 0.45 -19.10
N GLN A 131 -2.49 -0.17 -19.36
CA GLN A 131 -1.22 0.53 -19.19
C GLN A 131 -1.16 1.64 -20.23
N THR A 132 -1.14 2.88 -19.78
CA THR A 132 -0.79 4.01 -20.64
C THR A 132 0.67 3.81 -21.03
N GLY A 133 0.90 3.35 -22.27
CA GLY A 133 2.23 3.16 -22.86
C GLY A 133 3.00 4.46 -22.99
#